data_AF-A0A970A0S1-F1
#
_entry.id   AF-A0A970A0S1-F1
#
_cell.length_a   1.000
_cell.length_b   1.000
_cell.length_c   1.000
_cell.angle_alpha   90.00
_cell.angle_beta   90.00
_cell.angle_gamma   90.00
#
_symmetry.space_group_name_H-M   'P 1'
#
loop_
_entity.id
_entity.type
_entity.pdbx_description
1 polymer ?
#
loop_
_entity_poly.entity_id
_entity_poly.type
_entity_poly.pdbx_seq_one_letter_code
_entity_poly.pdbx_strand_id
1 'polypeptide(L)'
;MFFIPGQVVSALTFPGVVVHEIAHQIFCRWLKVPVFEVCYFRLENPSGYVIHEKPKEPWKNIVIGVGPFFVNTAIGGLVASMGAIPVIKFHTGSFIDYFFIWLGVSIATHAFPSTGDASNIWSIIKEKGTGIGLKIIGIPIVLVIYLGTLLSVVWFDLFYGIAVAMVLPNLLIRLFA
;
A
#
# COMPACT_ATOMS: atom_id res chain seq x y z
N MET A 1 24.51 11.51 -7.74
CA MET A 1 23.21 10.81 -7.87
C MET A 1 22.14 11.78 -7.44
N PHE A 2 21.21 12.16 -8.33
CA PHE A 2 20.04 12.95 -7.93
C PHE A 2 19.16 12.06 -7.06
N PHE A 3 19.24 12.20 -5.75
CA PHE A 3 18.28 11.59 -4.84
C PHE A 3 17.00 12.41 -4.92
N ILE A 4 16.03 11.95 -5.72
CA ILE A 4 14.72 12.59 -5.76
C ILE A 4 14.13 12.47 -4.34
N PRO A 5 13.78 13.59 -3.67
CA PRO A 5 13.19 13.53 -2.35
C PRO A 5 11.90 12.70 -2.41
N GLY A 6 11.67 11.83 -1.41
CA GLY A 6 10.46 11.01 -1.35
C GLY A 6 9.16 11.84 -1.49
N GLN A 7 9.18 13.09 -1.05
CA GLN A 7 8.09 14.05 -1.22
C GLN A 7 7.72 14.31 -2.68
N VAL A 8 8.70 14.35 -3.60
CA VAL A 8 8.44 14.56 -5.03
C VAL A 8 7.77 13.33 -5.63
N VAL A 9 8.22 12.12 -5.25
CA VAL A 9 7.57 10.87 -5.67
C VAL A 9 6.14 10.83 -5.13
N SER A 10 5.94 11.11 -3.83
CA SER A 10 4.60 11.18 -3.23
C SER A 10 3.70 12.23 -3.88
N ALA A 11 4.24 13.37 -4.32
CA ALA A 11 3.46 14.37 -5.05
C ALA A 11 3.04 13.90 -6.44
N LEU A 12 3.94 13.24 -7.18
CA LEU A 12 3.64 12.72 -8.52
C LEU A 12 2.76 11.47 -8.51
N THR A 13 2.70 10.76 -7.38
CA THR A 13 1.95 9.52 -7.19
C THR A 13 0.92 9.63 -6.06
N PHE A 14 0.50 10.86 -5.74
CA PHE A 14 -0.39 11.17 -4.61
C PHE A 14 -1.71 10.38 -4.57
N PRO A 15 -2.33 9.99 -5.71
CA PRO A 15 -3.55 9.20 -5.64
C PRO A 15 -3.34 7.88 -4.90
N GLY A 16 -2.13 7.31 -4.94
CA GLY A 16 -1.83 6.09 -4.20
C GLY A 16 -1.78 6.28 -2.70
N VAL A 17 -1.23 7.40 -2.22
CA VAL A 17 -1.27 7.76 -0.79
C VAL A 17 -2.73 7.87 -0.32
N VAL A 18 -3.56 8.56 -1.11
CA VAL A 18 -5.00 8.72 -0.80
C VAL A 18 -5.69 7.36 -0.69
N VAL A 19 -5.48 6.46 -1.66
CA VAL A 19 -6.08 5.12 -1.64
C VAL A 19 -5.58 4.29 -0.44
N HIS A 20 -4.29 4.42 -0.09
CA HIS A 20 -3.70 3.75 1.06
C HIS A 20 -4.39 4.17 2.37
N GLU A 21 -4.50 5.47 2.62
CA GLU A 21 -5.11 6.00 3.84
C GLU A 21 -6.63 5.72 3.89
N ILE A 22 -7.31 5.73 2.74
CA ILE A 22 -8.70 5.28 2.63
C ILE A 22 -8.82 3.82 3.03
N ALA A 23 -7.96 2.94 2.50
CA ALA A 23 -7.98 1.52 2.85
C ALA A 23 -7.75 1.31 4.35
N HIS A 24 -6.77 2.00 4.93
CA HIS A 24 -6.49 2.01 6.37
C HIS A 24 -7.73 2.37 7.18
N GLN A 25 -8.36 3.49 6.83
CA GLN A 25 -9.57 3.95 7.50
C GLN A 25 -10.73 2.95 7.34
N ILE A 26 -10.88 2.33 6.18
CA ILE A 26 -11.91 1.31 5.93
C ILE A 26 -11.68 0.11 6.86
N PHE A 27 -10.46 -0.39 7.00
CA PHE A 27 -10.16 -1.48 7.94
C PHE A 27 -10.42 -1.09 9.40
N CYS A 28 -10.07 0.13 9.81
CA CYS A 28 -10.44 0.64 11.13
C CYS A 28 -11.96 0.60 11.35
N ARG A 29 -12.75 1.12 10.39
CA ARG A 29 -14.21 1.15 10.49
C ARG A 29 -14.84 -0.25 10.49
N TRP A 30 -14.37 -1.15 9.62
CA TRP A 30 -14.87 -2.53 9.55
C TRP A 30 -14.59 -3.31 10.83
N LEU A 31 -13.45 -3.06 11.48
CA LEU A 31 -13.07 -3.69 12.74
C LEU A 31 -13.61 -2.96 13.98
N LYS A 32 -14.43 -1.91 13.77
CA LYS A 32 -15.02 -1.07 14.80
C LYS A 32 -13.97 -0.42 15.71
N VAL A 33 -12.85 0.00 15.13
CA VAL A 33 -11.80 0.77 15.78
C VAL A 33 -12.06 2.26 15.52
N PRO A 34 -12.30 3.08 16.57
CA PRO A 34 -12.50 4.51 16.43
C PRO A 34 -11.33 5.19 15.72
N VAL A 35 -11.65 6.07 14.77
CA VAL A 35 -10.67 6.91 14.06
C VAL A 35 -10.79 8.32 14.62
N PHE A 36 -9.67 8.87 15.10
CA PHE A 36 -9.61 10.20 15.69
C PHE A 36 -9.31 11.27 14.64
N GLU A 37 -8.42 10.98 13.70
CA GLU A 37 -7.97 11.93 12.69
C GLU A 37 -7.55 11.21 11.41
N VAL A 38 -7.81 11.83 10.25
CA VAL A 38 -7.36 11.32 8.96
C VAL A 38 -6.82 12.47 8.11
N CYS A 39 -5.64 12.27 7.56
CA CYS A 39 -5.05 13.09 6.51
C CYS A 39 -4.78 12.19 5.30
N TYR A 40 -5.58 12.32 4.24
CA TYR A 40 -5.40 11.48 3.05
C TYR A 40 -4.20 11.86 2.20
N PHE A 41 -3.78 13.13 2.25
CA PHE A 41 -2.59 13.59 1.56
C PHE A 41 -2.09 14.92 2.14
N ARG A 42 -0.77 15.02 2.31
CA ARG A 42 -0.04 16.26 2.56
C ARG A 42 1.37 16.18 1.98
N LEU A 43 1.96 17.33 1.66
CA LEU A 43 3.34 17.44 1.17
C LEU A 43 4.35 17.46 2.34
N GLU A 44 4.14 16.60 3.32
CA GLU A 44 4.99 16.46 4.51
C GLU A 44 5.40 15.00 4.69
N ASN A 45 6.17 14.70 5.74
CA ASN A 45 6.48 13.32 6.13
C ASN A 45 5.83 13.04 7.50
N PRO A 46 4.86 12.12 7.60
CA PRO A 46 4.34 11.25 6.53
C PRO A 46 3.42 11.99 5.53
N SER A 47 3.33 11.49 4.30
CA SER A 47 2.52 12.08 3.22
C SER A 47 1.01 11.84 3.36
N GLY A 48 0.61 11.00 4.31
CA GLY A 48 -0.77 10.71 4.71
C GLY A 48 -0.72 9.98 6.06
N TYR A 49 -1.83 9.97 6.80
CA TYR A 49 -1.95 9.19 8.04
C TYR A 49 -3.41 9.01 8.49
N VAL A 50 -3.64 7.92 9.23
CA VAL A 50 -4.86 7.67 9.99
C VAL A 50 -4.50 7.47 11.47
N ILE A 51 -4.96 8.37 12.34
CA ILE A 51 -4.84 8.23 13.79
C ILE A 51 -6.09 7.50 14.29
N HIS A 52 -5.91 6.35 14.93
CA HIS A 52 -7.01 5.53 15.44
C HIS A 52 -6.73 5.04 16.86
N GLU A 53 -7.78 4.60 17.55
CA GLU A 53 -7.67 3.96 18.86
C GLU A 53 -6.81 2.70 18.76
N LYS A 54 -6.05 2.41 19.81
CA LYS A 54 -5.34 1.14 19.94
C LYS A 54 -6.35 -0.01 20.05
N PRO A 55 -6.39 -0.96 19.09
CA PRO A 55 -7.33 -2.07 19.16
C PRO A 55 -7.06 -2.95 20.39
N LYS A 56 -8.13 -3.42 21.05
CA LYS A 56 -8.02 -4.35 22.19
C LYS A 56 -7.47 -5.72 21.76
N GLU A 57 -7.86 -6.17 20.57
CA GLU A 57 -7.45 -7.45 20.01
C GLU A 57 -6.24 -7.27 19.08
N PRO A 58 -5.10 -7.93 19.34
CA PRO A 58 -3.87 -7.71 18.57
C PRO A 58 -3.97 -8.00 17.07
N TRP A 59 -4.80 -8.98 16.69
CA TRP A 59 -4.99 -9.33 15.28
C TRP A 59 -5.62 -8.19 14.48
N LYS A 60 -6.45 -7.34 15.09
CA LYS A 60 -7.06 -6.20 14.41
C LYS A 60 -6.00 -5.21 13.95
N ASN A 61 -4.97 -5.00 14.76
CA ASN A 61 -3.88 -4.09 14.42
C ASN A 61 -3.03 -4.63 13.27
N ILE A 62 -2.82 -5.95 13.21
CA ILE A 62 -2.18 -6.60 12.06
C ILE A 62 -3.01 -6.38 10.79
N VAL A 63 -4.33 -6.61 10.86
CA VAL A 63 -5.22 -6.43 9.70
C VAL A 63 -5.28 -4.96 9.25
N ILE A 64 -5.32 -4.01 10.18
CA ILE A 64 -5.29 -2.58 9.86
C ILE A 64 -3.97 -2.21 9.18
N GLY A 65 -2.83 -2.57 9.77
CA GLY A 65 -1.52 -2.23 9.21
C GLY A 65 -1.19 -2.91 7.88
N VAL A 66 -1.66 -4.14 7.64
CA VAL A 66 -1.34 -4.90 6.43
C VAL A 66 -2.44 -4.81 5.37
N GLY A 67 -3.68 -4.52 5.75
CA GLY A 67 -4.82 -4.45 4.84
C GLY A 67 -4.62 -3.54 3.61
N PRO A 68 -4.12 -2.30 3.78
CA PRO A 68 -3.84 -1.39 2.66
C PRO A 68 -2.93 -1.98 1.59
N PHE A 69 -1.95 -2.80 1.96
CA PHE A 69 -1.08 -3.47 0.99
C PHE A 69 -1.85 -4.29 -0.02
N PHE A 70 -2.80 -5.11 0.44
CA PHE A 70 -3.60 -5.93 -0.46
C PHE A 70 -4.56 -5.10 -1.29
N VAL A 71 -5.18 -4.08 -0.69
CA VAL A 71 -6.14 -3.20 -1.38
C VAL A 71 -5.46 -2.39 -2.48
N ASN A 72 -4.35 -1.72 -2.18
CA ASN A 72 -3.60 -0.93 -3.15
C ASN A 72 -3.02 -1.81 -4.26
N THR A 73 -2.50 -2.99 -3.92
CA THR A 73 -1.98 -3.92 -4.94
C THR A 73 -3.08 -4.37 -5.90
N ALA A 74 -4.24 -4.77 -5.38
CA ALA A 74 -5.35 -5.24 -6.19
C ALA A 74 -5.95 -4.12 -7.04
N ILE A 75 -6.29 -2.98 -6.43
CA ILE A 75 -6.88 -1.83 -7.13
C ILE A 75 -5.88 -1.26 -8.13
N GLY A 76 -4.63 -1.03 -7.72
CA GLY A 76 -3.59 -0.49 -8.59
C GLY A 76 -3.33 -1.39 -9.80
N GLY A 77 -3.25 -2.69 -9.61
CA GLY A 77 -3.11 -3.65 -10.70
C GLY A 77 -4.32 -3.68 -11.63
N LEU A 78 -5.55 -3.69 -11.10
CA LEU A 78 -6.77 -3.69 -11.91
C LEU A 78 -6.87 -2.39 -12.74
N VAL A 79 -6.63 -1.25 -12.10
CA VAL A 79 -6.65 0.06 -12.76
C VAL A 79 -5.58 0.16 -13.83
N ALA A 80 -4.34 -0.27 -13.53
CA ALA A 80 -3.28 -0.33 -14.51
C ALA A 80 -3.64 -1.24 -15.69
N SER A 81 -4.29 -2.39 -15.43
CA SER A 81 -4.68 -3.35 -16.46
C SER A 81 -5.64 -2.76 -17.49
N MET A 82 -6.53 -1.84 -17.08
CA MET A 82 -7.46 -1.17 -18.00
C MET A 82 -6.72 -0.42 -19.12
N GLY A 83 -5.58 0.22 -18.81
CA GLY A 83 -4.76 0.92 -19.80
C GLY A 83 -3.60 0.11 -20.38
N ALA A 84 -2.99 -0.77 -19.58
CA ALA A 84 -1.82 -1.57 -19.97
C ALA A 84 -2.17 -2.57 -21.08
N ILE A 85 -3.37 -3.15 -21.07
CA ILE A 85 -3.80 -4.12 -22.09
C ILE A 85 -3.88 -3.45 -23.48
N PRO A 86 -4.64 -2.34 -23.69
CA PRO A 86 -4.64 -1.62 -24.97
C PRO A 86 -3.25 -1.17 -25.44
N VAL A 87 -2.42 -0.65 -24.52
CA VAL A 87 -1.11 -0.08 -24.85
C VAL A 87 -0.08 -1.16 -25.22
N ILE A 88 0.07 -2.18 -24.37
CA ILE A 88 1.16 -3.17 -24.49
C ILE A 88 0.79 -4.32 -25.42
N LYS A 89 -0.47 -4.81 -25.35
CA LYS A 89 -0.89 -6.02 -26.08
C LYS A 89 -1.38 -5.69 -27.49
N PHE A 90 -2.23 -4.68 -27.60
CA PHE A 90 -2.93 -4.36 -28.84
C PHE A 90 -2.29 -3.20 -29.62
N HIS A 91 -1.37 -2.45 -28.99
CA HIS A 91 -0.75 -1.26 -29.56
C HIS A 91 -1.78 -0.21 -30.03
N THR A 92 -2.94 -0.15 -29.37
CA THR A 92 -4.04 0.79 -29.65
C THR A 92 -4.21 1.83 -28.54
N GLY A 93 -3.13 2.11 -27.80
CA GLY A 93 -3.14 2.99 -26.64
C GLY A 93 -3.51 4.44 -26.98
N SER A 94 -4.43 4.99 -26.21
CA SER A 94 -4.83 6.39 -26.19
C SER A 94 -4.26 7.10 -24.95
N PHE A 95 -4.39 8.43 -24.90
CA PHE A 95 -4.02 9.21 -23.72
C PHE A 95 -4.68 8.71 -22.42
N ILE A 96 -5.94 8.26 -22.50
CA ILE A 96 -6.70 7.74 -21.34
C ILE A 96 -6.06 6.45 -20.81
N ASP A 97 -5.52 5.61 -21.69
CA ASP A 97 -4.86 4.36 -21.29
C ASP A 97 -3.57 4.64 -20.52
N TYR A 98 -2.77 5.61 -20.97
CA TYR A 98 -1.58 6.06 -20.23
C TYR A 98 -1.92 6.69 -18.88
N PHE A 99 -3.05 7.41 -18.79
CA PHE A 99 -3.55 7.92 -17.51
C PHE A 99 -3.92 6.78 -16.55
N PHE A 100 -4.60 5.72 -17.02
CA PHE A 100 -4.91 4.56 -16.19
C PHE A 100 -3.66 3.79 -15.76
N ILE A 101 -2.66 3.66 -16.63
CA ILE A 101 -1.36 3.08 -16.26
C ILE A 101 -0.70 3.91 -15.15
N TRP A 102 -0.60 5.23 -15.33
CA TRP A 102 -0.02 6.11 -14.31
C TRP A 102 -0.79 6.05 -12.98
N LEU A 103 -2.12 6.04 -13.03
CA LEU A 103 -2.96 5.94 -11.84
C LEU A 103 -2.77 4.60 -11.12
N GLY A 104 -2.78 3.49 -11.86
CA GLY A 104 -2.58 2.16 -11.30
C GLY A 104 -1.19 1.96 -10.70
N VAL A 105 -0.14 2.42 -11.39
CA VAL A 105 1.24 2.44 -10.86
C VAL A 105 1.29 3.30 -9.60
N SER A 106 0.70 4.49 -9.60
CA SER A 106 0.66 5.37 -8.43
C SER A 106 0.05 4.66 -7.21
N ILE A 107 -1.08 3.97 -7.40
CA ILE A 107 -1.75 3.23 -6.33
C ILE A 107 -0.88 2.08 -5.81
N ALA A 108 -0.32 1.27 -6.72
CA ALA A 108 0.48 0.11 -6.36
C ALA A 108 1.84 0.49 -5.72
N THR A 109 2.42 1.63 -6.10
CA THR A 109 3.65 2.16 -5.46
C THR A 109 3.42 2.46 -3.99
N HIS A 110 2.25 2.95 -3.61
CA HIS A 110 1.92 3.20 -2.20
C HIS A 110 1.24 2.00 -1.52
N ALA A 111 1.54 0.76 -1.93
CA ALA A 111 0.98 -0.42 -1.29
C ALA A 111 1.69 -0.78 0.02
N PHE A 112 3.01 -0.63 0.11
CA PHE A 112 3.75 -1.11 1.28
C PHE A 112 3.39 -0.36 2.56
N PRO A 113 3.18 -1.06 3.69
CA PRO A 113 2.92 -0.42 4.97
C PRO A 113 4.10 0.44 5.44
N SER A 114 3.81 1.44 6.26
CA SER A 114 4.79 2.38 6.79
C SER A 114 5.51 1.86 8.05
N THR A 115 6.54 2.59 8.49
CA THR A 115 7.16 2.36 9.80
C THR A 115 6.20 2.62 10.96
N GLY A 116 5.21 3.50 10.77
CA GLY A 116 4.13 3.73 11.73
C GLY A 116 3.31 2.46 11.93
N ASP A 117 2.94 1.79 10.83
CA ASP A 117 2.17 0.54 10.84
C ASP A 117 2.96 -0.58 11.52
N ALA A 118 4.25 -0.73 11.18
CA ALA A 118 5.14 -1.69 11.81
C ALA A 118 5.27 -1.44 13.32
N SER A 119 5.45 -0.18 13.73
CA SER A 119 5.57 0.22 15.13
C SER A 119 4.28 -0.07 15.92
N ASN A 120 3.12 0.25 15.33
CA ASN A 120 1.82 -0.04 15.92
C ASN A 120 1.66 -1.55 16.14
N ILE A 121 1.90 -2.37 15.12
CA ILE A 121 1.82 -3.83 15.23
C ILE A 121 2.80 -4.36 16.29
N TRP A 122 4.05 -3.89 16.27
CA TRP A 122 5.11 -4.29 17.19
C TRP A 122 4.76 -3.98 18.65
N SER A 123 4.17 -2.81 18.91
CA SER A 123 3.79 -2.38 20.26
C SER A 123 2.82 -3.37 20.91
N ILE A 124 1.91 -3.98 20.14
CA ILE A 124 0.93 -4.93 20.67
C ILE A 124 1.51 -6.35 20.74
N ILE A 125 2.32 -6.77 19.78
CA ILE A 125 2.98 -8.09 19.80
C ILE A 125 3.87 -8.26 21.04
N LYS A 126 4.53 -7.18 21.47
CA LYS A 126 5.39 -7.18 22.66
C LYS A 126 4.65 -7.31 23.99
N GLU A 127 3.34 -7.10 24.01
CA GLU A 127 2.58 -7.21 25.25
C GLU A 127 2.59 -8.63 25.81
N LYS A 128 2.64 -8.72 27.14
CA LYS A 128 2.67 -10.01 27.86
C LYS A 128 1.39 -10.82 27.62
N GLY A 129 0.25 -10.16 27.37
CA GLY A 129 -1.04 -10.80 27.12
C GLY A 129 -1.25 -11.32 25.70
N THR A 130 -0.35 -11.03 24.76
CA THR A 130 -0.52 -11.44 23.36
C THR A 130 -0.22 -12.94 23.19
N GLY A 131 -1.16 -13.68 22.59
CA GLY A 131 -1.01 -15.11 22.35
C GLY A 131 0.19 -15.46 21.46
N ILE A 132 0.86 -16.58 21.77
CA ILE A 132 2.10 -17.00 21.09
C ILE A 132 1.92 -17.13 19.57
N GLY A 133 0.78 -17.66 19.11
CA GLY A 133 0.49 -17.79 17.67
C GLY A 133 0.49 -16.45 16.93
N LEU A 134 -0.04 -15.39 17.55
CA LEU A 134 -0.02 -14.04 16.96
C LEU A 134 1.39 -13.45 16.93
N LYS A 135 2.27 -13.82 17.89
CA LYS A 135 3.69 -13.41 17.85
C LYS A 135 4.43 -14.10 16.70
N ILE A 136 4.19 -15.40 16.51
CA ILE A 136 4.81 -16.17 15.42
C ILE A 136 4.46 -15.58 14.05
N ILE A 137 3.24 -15.08 13.86
CA ILE A 137 2.81 -14.47 12.60
C ILE A 137 3.24 -13.01 12.51
N GLY A 138 3.01 -12.24 13.58
CA GLY A 138 3.20 -10.81 13.57
C GLY A 138 4.68 -10.39 13.55
N ILE A 139 5.60 -11.13 14.17
CA ILE A 139 7.03 -10.80 14.16
C ILE A 139 7.59 -10.83 12.73
N PRO A 140 7.39 -11.90 11.92
CA PRO A 140 7.77 -11.91 10.52
C PRO A 140 7.15 -10.75 9.72
N ILE A 141 5.88 -10.44 9.94
CA ILE A 141 5.20 -9.33 9.24
C ILE A 141 5.91 -8.00 9.53
N VAL A 142 6.15 -7.69 10.82
CA VAL A 142 6.86 -6.47 11.22
C VAL A 142 8.26 -6.42 10.59
N LEU A 143 8.98 -7.54 10.57
CA LEU A 143 10.30 -7.62 9.94
C LEU A 143 10.22 -7.32 8.44
N VAL A 144 9.26 -7.91 7.73
CA VAL A 144 9.04 -7.67 6.30
C VAL A 144 8.71 -6.22 6.02
N ILE A 145 7.88 -5.56 6.85
CA ILE A 145 7.55 -4.14 6.67
C ILE A 145 8.79 -3.25 6.87
N TYR A 146 9.60 -3.51 7.91
CA TYR A 146 10.84 -2.76 8.12
C TYR A 146 11.85 -2.98 6.99
N LEU A 147 11.98 -4.21 6.48
CA LEU A 147 12.81 -4.51 5.32
C LEU A 147 12.29 -3.80 4.07
N GLY A 148 10.98 -3.80 3.84
CA GLY A 148 10.34 -3.06 2.75
C GLY A 148 10.68 -1.58 2.81
N THR A 149 10.47 -0.95 3.97
CA THR A 149 10.81 0.47 4.19
C THR A 149 12.30 0.76 3.93
N LEU A 150 13.20 -0.13 4.34
CA LEU A 150 14.63 0.03 4.07
C LEU A 150 14.93 -0.01 2.56
N LEU A 151 14.26 -0.91 1.82
CA LEU A 151 14.37 -1.00 0.36
C LEU A 151 13.68 0.17 -0.35
N SER A 152 12.67 0.80 0.24
CA SER A 152 12.03 2.02 -0.30
C SER A 152 13.02 3.17 -0.51
N VAL A 153 14.13 3.20 0.24
CA VAL A 153 15.23 4.16 0.04
C VAL A 153 15.81 4.08 -1.38
N VAL A 154 15.80 2.90 -1.99
CA VAL A 154 16.23 2.65 -3.38
C VAL A 154 15.05 2.49 -4.35
N TRP A 155 13.88 3.04 -3.99
CA TRP A 155 12.67 3.11 -4.82
C TRP A 155 12.04 1.75 -5.10
N PHE A 156 12.25 0.78 -4.21
CA PHE A 156 11.63 -0.55 -4.29
C PHE A 156 10.11 -0.49 -4.50
N ASP A 157 9.44 0.44 -3.82
CA ASP A 157 7.99 0.67 -3.95
C ASP A 157 7.57 1.03 -5.38
N LEU A 158 8.37 1.85 -6.07
CA LEU A 158 8.12 2.20 -7.47
C LEU A 158 8.29 0.98 -8.38
N PHE A 159 9.38 0.22 -8.19
CA PHE A 159 9.60 -1.01 -8.94
C PHE A 159 8.50 -2.04 -8.70
N TYR A 160 8.03 -2.15 -7.46
CA TYR A 160 6.88 -2.98 -7.12
C TYR A 160 5.62 -2.53 -7.86
N GLY A 161 5.30 -1.23 -7.81
CA GLY A 161 4.13 -0.68 -8.50
C GLY A 161 4.15 -0.92 -10.02
N ILE A 162 5.31 -0.73 -10.65
CA ILE A 162 5.51 -1.04 -12.07
C ILE A 162 5.36 -2.55 -12.33
N ALA A 163 5.95 -3.41 -11.49
CA ALA A 163 5.84 -4.84 -11.64
C ALA A 163 4.39 -5.32 -11.54
N VAL A 164 3.61 -4.81 -10.57
CA VAL A 164 2.17 -5.09 -10.43
C VAL A 164 1.42 -4.66 -11.70
N ALA A 165 1.69 -3.44 -12.20
CA ALA A 165 1.07 -2.90 -13.41
C ALA A 165 1.41 -3.68 -14.69
N MET A 166 2.53 -4.41 -14.74
CA MET A 166 2.93 -5.22 -15.89
C MET A 166 2.53 -6.69 -15.77
N VAL A 167 2.60 -7.28 -14.57
CA VAL A 167 2.36 -8.71 -14.35
C VAL A 167 0.87 -9.03 -14.31
N LEU A 168 0.07 -8.23 -13.59
CA LEU A 168 -1.35 -8.53 -13.42
C LEU A 168 -2.14 -8.53 -14.73
N PRO A 169 -1.96 -7.59 -15.68
CA PRO A 169 -2.68 -7.62 -16.95
C PRO A 169 -2.34 -8.88 -17.77
N ASN A 170 -1.07 -9.27 -17.79
CA ASN A 170 -0.63 -10.48 -18.48
C ASN A 170 -1.21 -11.75 -17.84
N LEU A 171 -1.30 -11.79 -16.50
CA LEU A 171 -1.93 -12.88 -15.78
C LEU A 171 -3.44 -12.96 -16.07
N LEU A 172 -4.15 -11.83 -16.03
CA LEU A 172 -5.58 -11.77 -16.35
C LEU A 172 -5.87 -12.26 -17.77
N ILE A 173 -5.08 -11.83 -18.75
CA ILE A 173 -5.22 -12.33 -20.13
C ILE A 173 -5.05 -13.84 -20.17
N ARG A 174 -3.99 -14.40 -19.55
CA ARG A 174 -3.76 -15.86 -19.56
C ARG A 174 -4.85 -16.68 -18.88
N LEU A 175 -5.56 -16.09 -17.91
CA LEU A 175 -6.60 -16.78 -17.15
C LEU A 175 -7.98 -16.72 -17.84
N PHE A 176 -8.24 -15.67 -18.63
CA PHE A 176 -9.59 -15.38 -19.15
C PHE A 176 -9.70 -15.29 -20.68
N ALA A 177 -8.58 -15.33 -21.42
CA ALA A 177 -8.55 -15.29 -22.89
C ALA A 177 -7.73 -16.46 -23.45
#